data_AF-A0A351ULH0-F1
#
_entry.id   AF-A0A351ULH0-F1
#
_cell.length_a   1.000
_cell.length_b   1.000
_cell.length_c   1.000
_cell.angle_alpha   90.00
_cell.angle_beta   90.00
_cell.angle_gamma   90.00
#
_symmetry.space_group_name_H-M   'P 1'
#
loop_
_entity.id
_entity.type
_entity.pdbx_description
1 polymer ?
#
loop_
_entity_poly.entity_id
_entity_poly.type
_entity_poly.pdbx_seq_one_letter_code
_entity_poly.pdbx_strand_id
1 'polypeptide(L)'
;MSMGIWSNAFRMPRHPDLTEQEKTFLAGVALKVRRREMGQVAALTVESTRPLHNLGSQALVFLMPMLGALFGRERAEKAVKLLENPKAMDFFLKELESVSETDDNGAKNVKKRP
;
A
#
# COMPACT_ATOMS: atom_id res chain seq x y z
N MET A 1 -12.77 0.40 -43.56
CA MET A 1 -13.85 -0.08 -42.67
C MET A 1 -13.42 0.24 -41.24
N SER A 2 -14.02 1.26 -40.62
CA SER A 2 -13.52 1.86 -39.38
C SER A 2 -13.95 1.04 -38.15
N MET A 3 -12.99 0.49 -37.41
CA MET A 3 -13.22 -0.08 -36.06
C MET A 3 -13.23 1.03 -34.98
N GLY A 4 -13.99 2.11 -35.19
CA GLY A 4 -13.98 3.29 -34.29
C GLY A 4 -14.52 3.00 -32.88
N ILE A 5 -15.58 2.20 -32.78
CA ILE A 5 -16.26 1.86 -31.52
C ILE A 5 -15.63 0.66 -30.79
N TRP A 6 -15.02 -0.28 -31.51
CA TRP A 6 -14.38 -1.47 -30.92
C TRP A 6 -13.01 -1.16 -30.29
N SER A 7 -12.32 -0.11 -30.73
CA SER A 7 -10.99 0.26 -30.21
C SER A 7 -10.99 0.81 -28.78
N ASN A 8 -12.13 1.33 -28.29
CA ASN A 8 -12.26 1.87 -26.93
C ASN A 8 -12.76 0.84 -25.90
N ALA A 9 -13.47 -0.22 -26.33
CA ALA A 9 -14.05 -1.22 -25.44
C ALA A 9 -13.02 -2.09 -24.70
N PHE A 10 -11.79 -2.19 -25.24
CA PHE A 10 -10.69 -3.00 -24.65
C PHE A 10 -9.58 -2.16 -24.03
N ARG A 11 -9.78 -0.85 -23.84
CA ARG A 11 -8.79 -0.02 -23.14
C ARG A 11 -8.82 -0.37 -21.65
N MET A 12 -7.82 -1.14 -21.20
CA MET A 12 -7.63 -1.36 -19.78
C MET A 12 -7.29 -0.03 -19.08
N PRO A 13 -7.89 0.25 -17.91
CA PRO A 13 -7.51 1.39 -17.08
C PRO A 13 -6.00 1.33 -16.82
N ARG A 14 -5.29 2.40 -17.19
CA ARG A 14 -3.86 2.51 -16.88
C ARG A 14 -3.72 3.21 -15.53
N HIS A 15 -3.24 2.48 -14.54
CA HIS A 15 -2.88 3.07 -13.25
C HIS A 15 -1.46 3.66 -13.34
N PRO A 16 -1.26 4.87 -12.78
CA PRO A 16 0.03 5.53 -12.79
C PRO A 16 1.06 4.69 -12.03
N ASP A 17 2.32 4.76 -12.48
CA ASP A 17 3.43 4.18 -11.73
C ASP A 17 3.70 4.98 -10.46
N LEU A 18 4.26 4.31 -9.44
CA LEU A 18 4.54 4.93 -8.16
C LEU A 18 5.75 5.84 -8.26
N THR A 19 5.62 7.01 -7.66
CA THR A 19 6.76 7.89 -7.38
C THR A 19 7.66 7.31 -6.30
N GLU A 20 8.93 7.72 -6.28
CA GLU A 20 9.88 7.28 -5.24
C GLU A 20 9.44 7.70 -3.83
N GLN A 21 8.75 8.84 -3.70
CA GLN A 21 8.20 9.28 -2.43
C GLN A 21 7.09 8.34 -1.92
N GLU A 22 6.22 7.89 -2.81
CA GLU A 22 5.15 6.95 -2.48
C GLU A 22 5.69 5.57 -2.10
N LYS A 23 6.70 5.07 -2.84
CA LYS A 23 7.40 3.83 -2.50
C LYS A 23 8.04 3.93 -1.12
N THR A 24 8.76 5.02 -0.85
CA THR A 24 9.41 5.27 0.45
C THR A 24 8.38 5.30 1.58
N PHE A 25 7.25 5.96 1.34
CA PHE A 25 6.15 6.02 2.31
C PHE A 25 5.59 4.62 2.61
N LEU A 26 5.23 3.86 1.57
CA LEU A 26 4.67 2.50 1.71
C LEU A 26 5.65 1.54 2.38
N ALA A 27 6.94 1.57 2.00
CA ALA A 27 7.99 0.80 2.65
C ALA A 27 8.12 1.16 4.14
N GLY A 28 8.06 2.46 4.48
CA GLY A 28 8.06 2.93 5.86
C GLY A 28 6.84 2.47 6.67
N VAL A 29 5.66 2.39 6.04
CA VAL A 29 4.45 1.81 6.66
C VAL A 29 4.63 0.31 6.86
N ALA A 30 5.07 -0.42 5.85
CA ALA A 30 5.28 -1.87 5.91
C ALA A 30 6.30 -2.26 6.98
N LEU A 31 7.41 -1.52 7.08
CA LEU A 31 8.41 -1.69 8.14
C LEU A 31 7.79 -1.54 9.53
N LYS A 32 6.94 -0.53 9.74
CA LYS A 32 6.24 -0.33 11.01
C LYS A 32 5.30 -1.48 11.35
N VAL A 33 4.61 -2.05 10.36
CA VAL A 33 3.70 -3.19 10.54
C VAL A 33 4.50 -4.45 10.88
N ARG A 34 5.58 -4.73 10.13
CA ARG A 34 6.48 -5.86 10.35
C ARG A 34 7.17 -5.83 11.71
N ARG A 35 7.61 -4.65 12.18
CA ARG A 35 8.18 -4.47 13.53
C ARG A 35 7.21 -4.79 14.67
N ARG A 36 5.93 -4.96 14.39
CA ARG A 36 4.90 -5.41 15.35
C ARG A 36 4.53 -6.88 15.14
N GLU A 37 5.30 -7.61 14.34
CA GLU A 37 5.06 -9.00 13.95
C GLU A 37 3.72 -9.19 13.20
N MET A 38 3.18 -8.12 12.62
CA MET A 38 1.89 -8.12 11.92
C MET A 38 2.01 -8.27 10.40
N GLY A 39 3.21 -8.49 9.85
CA GLY A 39 3.46 -8.51 8.40
C GLY A 39 2.56 -9.47 7.64
N GLN A 40 2.51 -10.74 8.06
CA GLN A 40 1.69 -11.78 7.41
C GLN A 40 0.18 -11.53 7.56
N VAL A 41 -0.26 -11.12 8.76
CA VAL A 41 -1.69 -10.82 9.00
C VAL A 41 -2.15 -9.64 8.15
N ALA A 42 -1.32 -8.60 8.04
CA ALA A 42 -1.60 -7.45 7.19
C ALA A 42 -1.59 -7.83 5.71
N ALA A 43 -0.64 -8.65 5.26
CA ALA A 43 -0.56 -9.13 3.89
C ALA A 43 -1.83 -9.92 3.51
N LEU A 44 -2.23 -10.89 4.35
CA LEU A 44 -3.45 -11.66 4.17
C LEU A 44 -4.69 -10.76 4.13
N THR A 45 -4.77 -9.78 5.03
CA THR A 45 -5.89 -8.82 5.06
C THR A 45 -5.95 -8.03 3.76
N VAL A 46 -4.83 -7.45 3.33
CA VAL A 46 -4.73 -6.70 2.07
C VAL A 46 -5.15 -7.58 0.88
N GLU A 47 -4.63 -8.80 0.80
CA GLU A 47 -4.97 -9.74 -0.26
C GLU A 47 -6.46 -10.12 -0.26
N SER A 48 -7.03 -10.41 0.91
CA SER A 48 -8.44 -10.75 1.07
C SER A 48 -9.40 -9.63 0.64
N THR A 49 -8.94 -8.37 0.71
CA THR A 49 -9.71 -7.20 0.31
C THR A 49 -9.52 -6.80 -1.15
N ARG A 50 -8.65 -7.48 -1.92
CA ARG A 50 -8.45 -7.22 -3.36
C ARG A 50 -9.75 -7.26 -4.19
N PRO A 51 -10.69 -8.21 -4.00
CA PRO A 51 -11.97 -8.19 -4.73
C PRO A 51 -12.82 -6.96 -4.43
N LEU A 52 -12.58 -6.32 -3.28
CA LEU A 52 -13.30 -5.16 -2.78
C LEU A 52 -12.54 -3.85 -3.00
N HIS A 53 -11.45 -3.84 -3.76
CA HIS A 53 -10.57 -2.65 -3.87
C HIS A 53 -11.33 -1.39 -4.31
N ASN A 54 -12.28 -1.54 -5.25
CA ASN A 54 -13.15 -0.44 -5.68
C ASN A 54 -14.16 0.00 -4.62
N LEU A 55 -14.60 -0.88 -3.71
CA LEU A 55 -15.53 -0.58 -2.62
C LEU A 55 -14.79 0.02 -1.41
N GLY A 56 -13.58 -0.45 -1.11
CA GLY A 56 -12.76 0.03 -0.02
C GLY A 56 -12.33 1.49 -0.19
N SER A 57 -11.89 1.87 -1.40
CA SER A 57 -11.55 3.27 -1.67
C SER A 57 -12.78 4.17 -1.65
N GLN A 58 -13.90 3.73 -2.22
CA GLN A 58 -15.17 4.47 -2.19
C GLN A 58 -15.68 4.66 -0.76
N ALA A 59 -15.52 3.66 0.11
CA ALA A 59 -15.82 3.79 1.54
C ALA A 59 -14.93 4.87 2.19
N LEU A 60 -13.63 4.92 1.86
CA LEU A 60 -12.73 5.95 2.38
C LEU A 60 -13.01 7.35 1.82
N VAL A 61 -13.47 7.46 0.56
CA VAL A 61 -13.98 8.72 -0.01
C VAL A 61 -15.20 9.19 0.75
N PHE A 62 -16.14 8.30 1.06
CA PHE A 62 -17.29 8.61 1.91
C PHE A 62 -16.86 9.06 3.32
N LEU A 63 -15.85 8.40 3.91
CA LEU A 63 -15.28 8.77 5.20
C LEU A 63 -14.32 9.96 5.16
N MET A 64 -14.05 10.53 3.97
CA MET A 64 -13.06 11.59 3.78
C MET A 64 -13.28 12.85 4.62
N PRO A 65 -14.52 13.31 4.91
CA PRO A 65 -14.74 14.42 5.83
C PRO A 65 -14.16 14.15 7.23
N MET A 66 -14.31 12.93 7.73
CA MET A 66 -13.78 12.51 9.05
C MET A 66 -12.27 12.32 9.00
N LEU A 67 -11.76 11.62 7.98
CA LEU A 67 -10.32 11.40 7.80
C LEU A 67 -9.57 12.71 7.56
N GLY A 68 -10.15 13.63 6.80
CA GLY A 68 -9.61 14.96 6.54
C GLY A 68 -9.55 15.83 7.80
N ALA A 69 -10.54 15.72 8.70
CA ALA A 69 -10.52 16.40 9.99
C ALA A 69 -9.42 15.85 10.92
N LEU A 70 -9.17 14.54 10.89
CA LEU A 70 -8.22 13.89 11.81
C LEU A 70 -6.76 13.95 11.33
N PHE A 71 -6.53 13.77 10.03
CA PHE A 71 -5.18 13.64 9.43
C PHE A 71 -4.80 14.77 8.48
N GLY A 72 -5.74 15.67 8.17
CA GLY A 72 -5.59 16.68 7.13
C GLY A 72 -6.05 16.14 5.76
N ARG A 73 -6.82 16.97 5.05
CA ARG A 73 -7.45 16.61 3.76
C ARG A 73 -6.47 16.09 2.72
N GLU A 74 -5.35 16.78 2.52
CA GLU A 74 -4.35 16.40 1.51
C GLU A 74 -3.76 15.00 1.76
N ARG A 75 -3.50 14.67 3.03
CA ARG A 75 -2.95 13.35 3.41
C ARG A 75 -3.99 12.24 3.24
N ALA A 76 -5.24 12.51 3.61
CA ALA A 76 -6.34 11.58 3.41
C ALA A 76 -6.57 11.31 1.91
N GLU A 77 -6.59 12.35 1.07
CA GLU A 77 -6.72 12.22 -0.39
C GLU A 77 -5.56 11.41 -1.00
N LYS A 78 -4.32 11.66 -0.58
CA LYS A 78 -3.15 10.86 -1.02
C LYS A 78 -3.26 9.39 -0.61
N ALA A 79 -3.69 9.12 0.63
CA ALA A 79 -3.86 7.75 1.10
C ALA A 79 -4.93 7.00 0.28
N VAL A 80 -6.06 7.66 -0.02
CA VAL A 80 -7.10 7.07 -0.88
C VAL A 80 -6.57 6.79 -2.28
N LYS A 81 -5.83 7.72 -2.90
CA LYS A 81 -5.23 7.49 -4.22
C LYS A 81 -4.26 6.32 -4.26
N LEU A 82 -3.46 6.11 -3.21
CA LEU A 82 -2.59 4.94 -3.09
C LEU A 82 -3.41 3.65 -2.94
N LEU A 83 -4.49 3.70 -2.17
CA LEU A 83 -5.43 2.59 -2.00
C LEU A 83 -6.34 2.36 -3.21
N GLU A 84 -6.28 3.19 -4.26
CA GLU A 84 -6.95 2.95 -5.55
C GLU A 84 -6.00 2.48 -6.64
N ASN A 85 -4.70 2.48 -6.36
CA ASN A 85 -3.68 2.10 -7.31
C ASN A 85 -3.27 0.64 -7.06
N PRO A 86 -3.66 -0.31 -7.92
CA PRO A 86 -3.28 -1.72 -7.76
C PRO A 86 -1.77 -1.92 -7.71
N LYS A 87 -0.99 -1.12 -8.45
CA LYS A 87 0.48 -1.17 -8.42
C LYS A 87 1.04 -0.77 -7.06
N ALA A 88 0.37 0.15 -6.36
CA ALA A 88 0.78 0.59 -5.04
C ALA A 88 0.49 -0.50 -4.00
N MET A 89 -0.66 -1.17 -4.12
CA MET A 89 -1.01 -2.29 -3.26
C MET A 89 -0.11 -3.50 -3.49
N ASP A 90 0.24 -3.82 -4.74
CA ASP A 90 1.16 -4.91 -5.04
C ASP A 90 2.57 -4.61 -4.53
N PHE A 91 3.02 -3.36 -4.65
CA PHE A 91 4.27 -2.92 -4.02
C PHE A 91 4.19 -3.07 -2.49
N PHE A 92 3.12 -2.58 -1.87
CA PHE A 92 2.94 -2.63 -0.42
C PHE A 92 2.87 -4.06 0.11
N LEU A 93 2.20 -4.98 -0.60
CA LEU A 93 2.14 -6.39 -0.23
C LEU A 93 3.55 -7.03 -0.23
N LYS A 94 4.34 -6.78 -1.27
CA LYS A 94 5.74 -7.23 -1.33
C LYS A 94 6.57 -6.70 -0.16
N GLU A 95 6.39 -5.43 0.19
CA GLU A 95 7.08 -4.83 1.33
C GLU A 95 6.63 -5.44 2.69
N LEU A 96 5.36 -5.80 2.84
CA LEU A 96 4.84 -6.47 4.05
C LEU A 96 5.37 -7.90 4.21
N GLU A 97 5.56 -8.61 3.10
CA GLU A 97 6.09 -9.98 3.05
C GLU A 97 7.62 -10.03 3.07
N SER A 98 8.30 -8.90 2.88
CA SER A 98 9.76 -8.85 2.92
C SER A 98 10.30 -9.30 4.28
N VAL A 99 11.25 -10.23 4.24
CA VAL A 99 11.97 -10.68 5.43
C VAL A 99 12.97 -9.57 5.79
N SER A 100 12.88 -9.02 7.00
CA SER A 100 13.85 -8.03 7.47
C SER A 100 15.22 -8.68 7.60
N GLU A 101 16.18 -8.30 6.76
CA GLU A 101 17.60 -8.56 7.06
C GLU A 101 18.07 -7.78 8.31
N THR A 102 17.24 -6.89 8.86
CA THR A 102 17.57 -6.06 10.02
C THR A 102 17.23 -6.69 11.38
N ASP A 103 16.63 -7.89 11.42
CA ASP A 103 16.30 -8.54 12.70
C ASP A 103 17.54 -9.15 13.40
N ASP A 104 18.70 -9.19 12.73
CA ASP A 104 19.95 -9.79 13.24
C ASP A 104 20.96 -8.82 13.87
N ASN A 105 20.82 -7.51 13.69
CA ASN A 105 21.81 -6.53 14.20
C ASN A 105 21.54 -6.05 15.63
N GLY A 106 20.36 -6.35 16.19
CA GLY A 106 20.03 -6.08 17.60
C GLY A 106 20.57 -7.12 18.59
N ALA A 107 20.83 -8.36 18.13
CA ALA A 107 21.26 -9.47 18.99
C ALA A 107 22.78 -9.65 19.09
N LYS A 108 23.57 -9.04 18.19
CA LYS A 108 25.03 -9.24 18.12
C LYS A 108 25.85 -8.38 19.09
N ASN A 109 25.23 -7.53 19.92
CA ASN A 109 25.95 -6.67 20.88
C ASN A 109 25.94 -7.15 22.35
N VAL A 110 25.50 -8.39 22.63
CA VAL A 110 25.48 -8.93 24.02
C VAL A 110 26.70 -9.81 24.36
N LYS A 111 27.66 -10.01 23.44
CA LYS A 111 28.82 -10.88 23.74
C LYS A 111 30.16 -10.23 23.41
N LYS A 112 30.68 -9.47 24.39
CA LYS A 112 32.06 -9.58 24.90
C LYS A 112 32.32 -8.44 25.90
N ARG A 113 32.27 -8.77 27.18
CA ARG A 113 33.19 -8.18 28.16
C ARG A 113 33.82 -9.32 28.98
N PRO A 114 35.12 -9.23 29.26
CA PRO A 114 35.98 -10.32 29.69
C PRO A 114 35.60 -10.90 31.05
#